data_AF-A0A7C9DMX0-F1
#
_entry.id   AF-A0A7C9DMX0-F1
#
_cell.length_a   1.000
_cell.length_b   1.000
_cell.length_c   1.000
_cell.angle_alpha   90.00
_cell.angle_beta   90.00
_cell.angle_gamma   90.00
#
_symmetry.space_group_name_H-M   'P 1'
#
loop_
_entity.id
_entity.type
_entity.pdbx_description
1 polymer ?
#
loop_
_entity_poly.entity_id
_entity_poly.type
_entity_poly.pdbx_seq_one_letter_code
_entity_poly.pdbx_strand_id
1 'polypeptide(L)'
;KGWLPFAPLWEEFFKGHQGLYSIYVHADPSFNSSSELDTGVFQGRRIPSQQAHWGKFSLIEAELRLLASALLDPSNERFVLLSQSCIPLFNFSTVYSYL
;
A
#
# COMPACT_ATOMS: atom_id res chain seq x y z
N LYS A 1 -9.20 -8.04 6.50
CA LYS A 1 -8.99 -6.83 7.37
C LYS A 1 -8.64 -5.61 6.51
N GLY A 2 -8.87 -4.37 7.00
CA GLY A 2 -8.62 -3.14 6.23
C GLY A 2 -8.32 -1.85 7.02
N TRP A 3 -8.14 -1.93 8.34
CA TRP A 3 -7.79 -0.77 9.18
C TRP A 3 -6.30 -0.42 9.04
N LEU A 4 -5.97 0.88 8.93
CA LEU A 4 -4.58 1.38 8.78
C LEU A 4 -4.13 2.18 10.03
N PRO A 5 -3.72 1.50 11.12
CA PRO A 5 -3.38 2.18 12.39
C PRO A 5 -2.20 3.16 12.28
N PHE A 6 -1.32 2.94 11.29
CA PHE A 6 -0.15 3.79 11.05
C PHE A 6 -0.32 4.74 9.87
N ALA A 7 -1.55 4.99 9.40
CA ALA A 7 -1.78 5.92 8.30
C ALA A 7 -1.15 7.30 8.53
N PRO A 8 -1.27 7.95 9.70
CA PRO A 8 -0.62 9.25 9.93
C PRO A 8 0.90 9.22 9.83
N LEU A 9 1.54 8.11 10.22
CA LEU A 9 2.99 7.94 10.11
C LEU A 9 3.42 7.84 8.64
N TRP A 10 2.67 7.08 7.84
CA TRP A 10 2.92 6.97 6.41
C TRP A 10 2.61 8.28 5.67
N GLU A 11 1.58 9.02 6.08
CA GLU A 11 1.30 10.36 5.56
C GLU A 11 2.48 11.31 5.77
N GLU A 12 3.06 11.33 6.97
CA GLU A 12 4.24 12.16 7.24
C GLU A 12 5.49 11.64 6.49
N PHE A 13 5.66 10.33 6.37
CA PHE A 13 6.77 9.74 5.61
C PHE A 13 6.76 10.15 4.13
N PHE A 14 5.59 10.18 3.49
CA PHE A 14 5.45 10.50 2.06
C PHE A 14 5.27 11.99 1.76
N LYS A 15 5.06 12.82 2.79
CA LYS A 15 4.84 14.27 2.65
C LYS A 15 6.00 14.96 1.93
N GLY A 16 5.68 15.75 0.91
CA GLY A 16 6.65 16.49 0.10
C GLY A 16 7.36 15.68 -0.97
N HIS A 17 7.04 14.39 -1.14
CA HIS A 17 7.67 13.49 -2.10
C HIS A 17 6.71 13.02 -3.21
N GLN A 18 5.67 13.80 -3.49
CA GLN A 18 4.67 13.48 -4.50
C GLN A 18 5.32 13.27 -5.88
N GLY A 19 4.90 12.22 -6.59
CA GLY A 19 5.44 11.85 -7.90
C GLY A 19 6.66 10.93 -7.85
N LEU A 20 7.25 10.68 -6.67
CA LEU A 20 8.35 9.71 -6.50
C LEU A 20 7.86 8.34 -6.01
N TYR A 21 6.57 8.17 -5.76
CA TYR A 21 6.01 6.94 -5.24
C TYR A 21 4.59 6.71 -5.76
N SER A 22 4.20 5.44 -5.77
CA SER A 22 2.84 4.97 -6.01
C SER A 22 2.42 4.06 -4.85
N ILE A 23 1.14 4.12 -4.47
CA ILE A 23 0.58 3.29 -3.39
C ILE A 23 -0.57 2.49 -3.98
N TYR A 24 -0.62 1.21 -3.66
CA TYR A 24 -1.70 0.30 -4.02
C TYR A 24 -2.14 -0.45 -2.76
N VAL A 25 -3.45 -0.47 -2.50
CA VAL A 25 -4.01 -1.04 -1.28
C VAL A 25 -4.93 -2.19 -1.63
N HIS A 26 -4.58 -3.39 -1.15
CA HIS A 26 -5.46 -4.54 -1.17
C HIS A 26 -6.08 -4.71 0.23
N ALA A 27 -7.39 -4.51 0.32
CA ALA A 27 -8.14 -4.57 1.57
C ALA A 27 -9.31 -5.54 1.45
N ASP A 28 -9.76 -6.08 2.58
CA ASP A 28 -10.94 -6.95 2.62
C ASP A 28 -12.12 -6.36 1.84
N PRO A 29 -12.77 -7.08 0.92
CA PRO A 29 -13.91 -6.55 0.17
C PRO A 29 -15.05 -6.09 1.08
N SER A 30 -15.23 -6.77 2.22
CA SER A 30 -16.25 -6.41 3.23
C SER A 30 -15.88 -5.20 4.07
N PHE A 31 -14.64 -4.73 4.00
CA PHE A 31 -14.20 -3.54 4.73
C PHE A 31 -14.72 -2.29 4.04
N ASN A 32 -15.69 -1.65 4.70
CA ASN A 32 -16.27 -0.39 4.28
C ASN A 32 -15.33 0.74 4.71
N SER A 33 -14.47 1.17 3.78
CA SER A 33 -13.27 1.95 4.03
C SER A 33 -13.49 3.46 4.08
N SER A 34 -14.74 3.90 4.27
CA SER A 34 -15.22 5.24 3.92
C SER A 34 -14.62 6.41 4.71
N SER A 35 -13.61 6.18 5.55
CA SER A 35 -12.95 7.23 6.33
C SER A 35 -11.42 7.22 6.28
N GLU A 36 -10.76 6.08 6.06
CA GLU A 36 -9.28 6.00 6.16
C GLU A 36 -8.58 5.74 4.83
N LEU A 37 -9.19 4.96 3.92
CA LEU A 37 -8.65 4.78 2.57
C LEU A 37 -9.09 5.90 1.60
N ASP A 38 -9.95 6.80 2.07
CA ASP A 38 -10.50 7.90 1.27
C ASP A 38 -9.84 9.24 1.59
N THR A 39 -8.78 9.26 2.40
CA THR A 39 -8.05 10.46 2.81
C THR A 39 -6.55 10.33 2.61
N GLY A 40 -5.87 11.48 2.52
CA GLY A 40 -4.40 11.55 2.54
C GLY A 40 -3.73 10.81 1.39
N VAL A 41 -2.62 10.13 1.69
CA VAL A 41 -1.80 9.44 0.68
C VAL A 41 -2.43 8.14 0.16
N PHE A 42 -3.43 7.61 0.87
CA PHE A 42 -4.13 6.37 0.51
C PHE A 42 -5.41 6.59 -0.31
N GLN A 43 -5.84 7.85 -0.48
CA GLN A 43 -7.04 8.22 -1.21
C GLN A 43 -7.03 7.65 -2.64
N GLY A 44 -8.07 6.88 -2.98
CA GLY A 44 -8.24 6.30 -4.31
C GLY A 44 -7.21 5.24 -4.68
N ARG A 45 -6.44 4.73 -3.71
CA ARG A 45 -5.36 3.74 -3.95
C ARG A 45 -5.83 2.28 -3.82
N ARG A 46 -7.11 2.06 -3.51
CA ARG A 46 -7.68 0.71 -3.35
C ARG A 46 -7.80 0.01 -4.71
N ILE A 47 -7.26 -1.20 -4.80
CA ILE A 47 -7.38 -2.05 -5.99
C ILE A 47 -8.56 -3.03 -5.85
N PRO A 48 -9.05 -3.63 -6.95
CA PRO A 48 -9.98 -4.75 -6.89
C PRO A 48 -9.41 -5.89 -6.05
N SER A 49 -10.00 -6.10 -4.87
CA SER A 49 -9.47 -6.98 -3.83
C SER A 49 -10.32 -8.22 -3.62
N GLN A 50 -9.75 -9.27 -3.04
CA GLN A 50 -10.43 -10.50 -2.62
C GLN A 50 -10.10 -10.84 -1.16
N GLN A 51 -10.77 -11.84 -0.60
CA GLN A 51 -10.52 -12.24 0.78
C GLN A 51 -9.17 -12.98 0.90
N ALA A 52 -8.24 -12.35 1.60
CA ALA A 52 -6.94 -12.94 1.90
C ALA A 52 -6.94 -13.53 3.32
N HIS A 53 -6.43 -14.76 3.45
CA HIS A 53 -6.32 -15.45 4.73
C HIS A 53 -4.86 -15.77 5.04
N TRP A 54 -4.48 -15.55 6.30
CA TRP A 54 -3.12 -15.82 6.77
C TRP A 54 -2.77 -17.30 6.61
N GLY A 55 -1.55 -17.57 6.11
CA GLY A 55 -1.05 -18.92 5.88
C GLY A 55 -1.74 -19.69 4.75
N LYS A 56 -2.59 -19.04 3.94
CA LYS A 56 -3.27 -19.66 2.80
C LYS A 56 -2.77 -19.09 1.47
N PHE A 57 -3.02 -19.84 0.40
CA PHE A 57 -2.70 -19.43 -0.98
C PHE A 57 -3.32 -18.08 -1.36
N SER A 58 -4.47 -17.73 -0.79
CA SER A 58 -5.12 -16.43 -1.05
C SER A 58 -4.30 -15.21 -0.62
N LEU A 59 -3.29 -15.38 0.24
CA LEU A 59 -2.33 -14.32 0.53
C LEU A 59 -1.42 -14.04 -0.67
N ILE A 60 -0.94 -15.08 -1.34
CA ILE A 60 -0.14 -14.96 -2.57
C ILE A 60 -0.98 -14.33 -3.69
N GLU A 61 -2.25 -14.72 -3.81
CA GLU A 61 -3.16 -14.10 -4.77
C GLU A 61 -3.34 -12.59 -4.52
N ALA A 62 -3.37 -12.16 -3.26
CA ALA A 62 -3.45 -10.74 -2.90
C ALA A 62 -2.17 -9.98 -3.29
N GLU A 63 -1.00 -10.56 -3.04
CA GLU A 63 0.29 -9.98 -3.45
C GLU A 63 0.42 -9.89 -4.98
N LEU A 64 0.03 -10.94 -5.71
CA LEU A 64 0.02 -10.94 -7.17
C LEU A 64 -0.93 -9.88 -7.73
N ARG A 65 -2.09 -9.66 -7.12
CA ARG A 65 -3.01 -8.57 -7.51
C ARG A 65 -2.41 -7.19 -7.30
N LEU A 66 -1.71 -6.96 -6.19
CA LEU A 66 -0.97 -5.72 -5.94
C LEU A 66 0.08 -5.48 -7.01
N LEU A 67 0.93 -6.47 -7.28
CA LEU A 67 1.98 -6.38 -8.29
C LEU A 67 1.39 -6.17 -9.70
N ALA A 68 0.36 -6.94 -10.08
CA ALA A 68 -0.30 -6.77 -11.36
C ALA A 68 -0.89 -5.36 -11.54
N SER A 69 -1.49 -4.79 -10.49
CA SER A 69 -2.03 -3.43 -10.53
C SER A 69 -0.91 -2.38 -10.65
N ALA A 70 0.21 -2.60 -9.95
CA ALA A 70 1.35 -1.69 -9.98
C ALA A 70 2.08 -1.73 -11.33
N LEU A 71 2.15 -2.90 -11.98
CA LEU A 71 2.78 -3.08 -13.29
C LEU A 71 2.01 -2.44 -14.46
N LEU A 72 0.76 -2.01 -14.25
CA LEU A 72 0.04 -1.23 -15.25
C LEU A 72 0.65 0.16 -15.46
N ASP A 73 1.39 0.66 -14.47
CA ASP A 73 2.17 1.89 -14.58
C ASP A 73 3.64 1.53 -14.89
N PRO A 74 4.13 1.79 -16.12
CA PRO A 74 5.48 1.45 -16.52
C PRO A 74 6.56 2.29 -15.82
N SER A 75 6.19 3.35 -15.10
CA SER A 75 7.14 4.14 -14.29
C SER A 75 7.50 3.48 -12.96
N ASN A 76 6.77 2.44 -12.55
CA ASN A 76 7.09 1.66 -11.35
C ASN A 76 8.23 0.68 -11.63
N GLU A 77 9.43 0.97 -11.11
CA GLU A 77 10.63 0.14 -11.31
C GLU A 77 10.93 -0.80 -10.13
N ARG A 78 10.48 -0.44 -8.92
CA ARG A 78 10.82 -1.12 -7.67
C ARG A 78 9.57 -1.32 -6.83
N PHE A 79 9.45 -2.49 -6.21
CA PHE A 79 8.23 -2.91 -5.50
C PHE A 79 8.56 -3.30 -4.07
N VAL A 80 7.79 -2.74 -3.12
CA VAL A 80 7.88 -3.08 -1.70
C VAL A 80 6.51 -3.52 -1.23
N LEU A 81 6.41 -4.75 -0.73
CA LEU A 81 5.18 -5.28 -0.15
C LEU A 81 5.18 -5.04 1.37
N LEU A 82 4.10 -4.44 1.86
CA LEU A 82 3.93 -4.07 3.26
C LEU A 82 2.56 -4.54 3.76
N SER A 83 2.49 -4.84 5.05
CA SER A 83 1.23 -5.07 5.75
C SER A 83 0.83 -3.84 6.57
N GLN A 84 -0.41 -3.82 7.05
CA GLN A 84 -0.92 -2.77 7.96
C GLN A 84 -0.13 -2.62 9.28
N SER A 85 0.74 -3.58 9.62
CA SER A 85 1.58 -3.57 10.82
C SER A 85 3.01 -3.09 10.56
N CYS A 86 3.37 -2.79 9.31
CA CYS A 86 4.70 -2.31 8.94
C CYS A 86 4.82 -0.80 9.18
N ILE A 87 6.02 -0.37 9.56
CA ILE A 87 6.39 1.03 9.76
C ILE A 87 7.75 1.31 9.09
N PRO A 88 7.99 2.55 8.60
CA PRO A 88 9.31 2.94 8.12
C PRO A 88 10.28 3.13 9.31
N LEU A 89 11.52 2.67 9.14
CA LEU A 89 12.58 2.84 10.15
C LEU A 89 13.54 4.00 9.83
N PHE A 90 13.58 4.41 8.57
CA PHE A 90 14.37 5.53 8.06
C PHE A 90 13.46 6.50 7.31
N ASN A 91 13.94 7.72 7.02
CA ASN A 91 13.16 8.70 6.27
C ASN A 91 13.05 8.34 4.77
N PHE A 92 12.16 9.03 4.05
CA PHE A 92 11.88 8.75 2.64
C PHE A 92 13.13 8.83 1.78
N SER A 93 13.91 9.90 1.87
CA SER A 93 15.10 10.09 1.03
C SER A 93 16.12 8.96 1.22
N THR A 94 16.32 8.50 2.46
CA THR A 94 17.23 7.38 2.76
C THR A 94 16.75 6.08 2.11
N VAL A 95 15.45 5.77 2.27
CA VAL A 95 14.86 4.55 1.68
C VAL A 95 14.89 4.61 0.14
N TYR A 96 14.49 5.75 -0.44
CA TYR A 96 14.39 5.93 -1.88
C TYR A 96 15.75 5.83 -2.58
N SER A 97 16.81 6.40 -1.99
CA SER A 97 18.17 6.30 -2.53
C SER A 97 18.83 4.94 -2.31
N TYR A 98 18.40 4.18 -1.30
CA TYR A 98 18.94 2.84 -1.03
C TYR A 98 18.36 1.77 -1.95
N LEU A 99 17.05 1.83 -2.18
CA LEU A 99 16.39 0.97 -3.17
C LEU A 99 17.00 1.21 -4.55
#